data_AF-A0A812JJL1-F1
#
_entry.id   AF-A0A812JJL1-F1
#
_cell.length_a   1.000
_cell.length_b   1.000
_cell.length_c   1.000
_cell.angle_alpha   90.00
_cell.angle_beta   90.00
_cell.angle_gamma   90.00
#
_symmetry.space_group_name_H-M   'P 1'
#
loop_
_entity.id
_entity.type
_entity.pdbx_description
1 polymer ?
#
loop_
_entity_poly.entity_id
_entity_poly.type
_entity_poly.pdbx_seq_one_letter_code
_entity_poly.pdbx_strand_id
1 'polypeptide(L)'
;MVHMEVLSVQAVKAKWDMTSDERLERGKLRREQAGQLFRRGRVRLAAAHYETVGSLVLRPEDFQEKREEATELRRVAYLNQAACLLQLGEAAKVKELCGK
;
A
#
# COMPACT_ATOMS: atom_id res chain seq x y z
N MET A 1 21.57 21.84 9.97
CA MET A 1 22.32 20.59 10.16
C MET A 1 21.44 19.68 11.01
N VAL A 2 21.01 18.53 10.47
CA VAL A 2 20.20 17.57 11.23
C VAL A 2 21.15 16.50 11.76
N HIS A 3 21.26 16.38 13.08
CA HIS A 3 21.97 15.28 13.73
C HIS A 3 20.99 14.11 13.88
N MET A 4 21.31 12.95 13.31
CA MET A 4 20.54 11.71 13.48
C MET A 4 21.38 10.69 14.23
N GLU A 5 20.78 10.06 15.23
CA GLU A 5 21.31 8.89 15.91
C GLU A 5 20.30 7.75 15.74
N VAL A 6 20.74 6.62 15.19
CA VAL A 6 19.87 5.46 14.93
C VAL A 6 19.83 4.60 16.18
N LEU A 7 18.76 4.75 16.98
CA LEU A 7 18.59 4.03 18.24
C LEU A 7 18.25 2.55 18.04
N SER A 8 17.55 2.20 16.96
CA SER A 8 17.21 0.83 16.62
C SER A 8 16.90 0.66 15.14
N VAL A 9 17.27 -0.50 14.58
CA VAL A 9 16.91 -0.91 13.22
C VAL A 9 16.16 -2.22 13.31
N GLN A 10 14.89 -2.20 12.93
CA GLN A 10 14.10 -3.42 12.84
C GLN A 10 14.19 -3.94 11.40
N ALA A 11 14.84 -5.10 11.24
CA ALA A 11 14.92 -5.76 9.95
C ALA A 11 13.51 -6.11 9.48
N VAL A 12 13.15 -5.62 8.30
CA VAL A 12 11.88 -5.92 7.69
C VAL A 12 12.09 -7.03 6.68
N LYS A 13 11.40 -8.17 6.86
CA LYS A 13 11.46 -9.29 5.91
C LYS A 13 11.21 -8.80 4.48
N ALA A 14 11.92 -9.39 3.52
CA ALA A 14 11.64 -9.15 2.13
C ALA A 14 10.30 -9.78 1.74
N LYS A 15 9.67 -9.31 0.66
CA LYS A 15 8.32 -9.77 0.26
C LYS A 15 8.24 -11.29 0.05
N TRP A 16 9.32 -11.90 -0.44
CA TRP A 16 9.41 -13.35 -0.68
C TRP A 16 9.61 -14.16 0.61
N ASP A 17 10.11 -13.54 1.67
CA ASP A 17 10.32 -14.17 2.98
C ASP A 17 9.09 -14.05 3.90
N MET A 18 8.03 -13.36 3.44
CA MET A 18 6.81 -13.16 4.22
C MET A 18 5.81 -14.29 4.01
N THR A 19 5.19 -14.72 5.11
CA THR A 19 3.98 -15.54 5.04
C THR A 19 2.81 -14.74 4.46
N SER A 20 1.76 -15.42 4.00
CA SER A 20 0.54 -14.74 3.56
C SER A 20 -0.06 -13.85 4.66
N ASP A 21 0.02 -14.27 5.92
CA ASP A 21 -0.45 -13.49 7.06
C ASP A 21 0.37 -12.22 7.27
N GLU A 22 1.69 -12.33 7.23
CA GLU A 22 2.60 -11.18 7.37
C GLU A 22 2.43 -10.18 6.22
N ARG A 23 2.22 -10.66 4.98
CA ARG A 23 1.92 -9.79 3.83
C ARG A 23 0.61 -9.03 4.03
N LEU A 24 -0.42 -9.72 4.52
CA LEU A 24 -1.74 -9.12 4.72
C LEU A 24 -1.70 -8.06 5.82
N GLU A 25 -1.09 -8.39 6.96
CA GLU A 25 -0.96 -7.47 8.08
C GLU A 25 -0.11 -6.24 7.72
N ARG A 26 1.01 -6.46 7.01
CA ARG A 26 1.81 -5.35 6.48
C ARG A 26 1.01 -4.50 5.50
N GLY A 27 0.18 -5.11 4.67
CA GLY A 27 -0.71 -4.41 3.75
C GLY A 27 -1.70 -3.50 4.49
N LYS A 28 -2.34 -4.00 5.56
CA LYS A 28 -3.26 -3.23 6.41
C LYS A 28 -2.55 -2.03 7.05
N LEU A 29 -1.39 -2.25 7.66
CA LEU A 29 -0.59 -1.18 8.27
C LEU A 29 -0.20 -0.11 7.25
N ARG A 30 0.24 -0.52 6.05
CA ARG A 30 0.61 0.41 4.98
C ARG A 30 -0.59 1.20 4.47
N ARG A 31 -1.76 0.59 4.37
CA ARG A 31 -3.03 1.27 4.01
C ARG A 31 -3.36 2.37 5.02
N GLU A 32 -3.24 2.08 6.31
CA GLU A 32 -3.52 3.06 7.36
C GLU A 32 -2.54 4.23 7.32
N GLN A 33 -1.24 3.95 7.18
CA GLN A 33 -0.21 4.99 6.99
C GLN A 33 -0.50 5.86 5.75
N ALA A 34 -0.90 5.25 4.64
CA ALA A 34 -1.28 5.98 3.43
C ALA A 34 -2.45 6.94 3.69
N GLY A 35 -3.47 6.47 4.42
CA GLY A 35 -4.61 7.31 4.82
C GLY A 35 -4.20 8.49 5.70
N GLN A 36 -3.28 8.30 6.65
CA GLN A 36 -2.74 9.40 7.46
C GLN A 36 -1.96 10.40 6.62
N LEU A 37 -1.14 9.93 5.69
CA LEU A 37 -0.37 10.78 4.77
C LEU A 37 -1.28 11.60 3.85
N PHE A 38 -2.33 10.97 3.32
CA PHE A 38 -3.33 11.63 2.50
C PHE A 38 -4.01 12.77 3.27
N ARG A 39 -4.48 12.51 4.50
CA ARG A 39 -5.09 13.53 5.38
C ARG A 39 -4.14 14.69 5.72
N ARG A 40 -2.82 14.44 5.74
CA ARG A 40 -1.78 15.47 5.95
C ARG A 40 -1.38 16.20 4.66
N GLY A 41 -2.08 15.97 3.54
CA GLY A 41 -1.76 16.57 2.24
C GLY A 41 -0.53 15.99 1.55
N ARG A 42 0.08 14.91 2.09
CA ARG A 42 1.25 14.26 1.49
C ARG A 42 0.82 13.24 0.43
N VAL A 43 0.08 13.71 -0.57
CA VAL A 43 -0.64 12.90 -1.55
C VAL A 43 0.28 11.98 -2.37
N ARG A 44 1.43 12.48 -2.84
CA ARG A 44 2.42 11.66 -3.57
C ARG A 44 2.93 10.48 -2.73
N LEU A 45 3.19 10.72 -1.44
CA LEU A 45 3.66 9.65 -0.57
C LEU A 45 2.53 8.66 -0.25
N ALA A 46 1.30 9.16 -0.06
CA ALA A 46 0.13 8.30 0.10
C ALA A 46 -0.06 7.35 -1.11
N ALA A 47 0.07 7.87 -2.34
CA ALA A 47 -0.02 7.08 -3.56
C ALA A 47 1.01 5.93 -3.59
N ALA A 48 2.27 6.22 -3.26
CA ALA A 48 3.34 5.20 -3.22
C ALA A 48 3.09 4.12 -2.15
N HIS A 49 2.50 4.49 -1.01
CA HIS A 49 2.11 3.51 0.00
C HIS A 49 0.95 2.62 -0.48
N TYR A 50 -0.07 3.16 -1.15
CA TYR A 50 -1.14 2.35 -1.72
C TYR A 50 -0.66 1.41 -2.83
N GLU A 51 0.27 1.86 -3.68
CA GLU A 51 0.96 1.01 -4.66
C GLU A 51 1.66 -0.16 -3.97
N THR A 52 2.36 0.11 -2.87
CA THR A 52 3.01 -0.94 -2.07
C THR A 52 2.00 -1.95 -1.54
N VAL A 53 0.81 -1.52 -1.09
CA VAL A 53 -0.26 -2.44 -0.67
C VAL A 53 -0.67 -3.34 -1.83
N GLY A 54 -0.96 -2.77 -3.00
CA GLY A 54 -1.27 -3.56 -4.21
C GLY A 54 -0.19 -4.58 -4.54
N SER A 55 1.09 -4.23 -4.34
CA SER A 55 2.20 -5.17 -4.54
C SER A 55 2.23 -6.31 -3.51
N LEU A 56 1.86 -6.07 -2.25
CA LEU A 56 1.87 -7.08 -1.19
C LEU A 56 0.77 -8.13 -1.39
N VAL A 57 -0.41 -7.70 -1.85
CA VAL A 57 -1.57 -8.55 -2.15
C VAL A 57 -1.81 -8.73 -3.66
N LEU A 58 -0.74 -8.75 -4.46
CA LEU A 58 -0.82 -8.77 -5.93
C LEU A 58 -1.74 -9.88 -6.46
N ARG A 59 -1.62 -11.09 -5.88
CA ARG A 59 -2.45 -12.27 -6.17
C ARG A 59 -3.22 -12.67 -4.90
N PRO A 60 -4.48 -12.24 -4.74
CA PRO A 60 -5.32 -12.63 -3.61
C PRO A 60 -5.49 -14.14 -3.46
N GLU A 61 -5.33 -14.90 -4.54
CA GLU A 61 -5.36 -16.36 -4.56
C GLU A 61 -4.30 -16.99 -3.63
N ASP A 62 -3.18 -16.30 -3.41
CA ASP A 62 -2.10 -16.76 -2.53
C ASP A 62 -2.49 -16.75 -1.03
N PHE A 63 -3.67 -16.23 -0.70
CA PHE A 63 -4.15 -16.04 0.68
C PHE A 63 -5.21 -17.04 1.12
N GLN A 64 -5.58 -18.02 0.28
CA GLN A 64 -6.47 -19.14 0.63
C GLN A 64 -7.74 -18.68 1.39
N GLU A 65 -7.91 -19.02 2.66
CA GLU A 65 -9.05 -18.63 3.49
C GLU A 65 -9.19 -17.12 3.69
N LYS A 66 -8.12 -16.35 3.51
CA LYS A 66 -8.09 -14.87 3.57
C LYS A 66 -8.17 -14.20 2.21
N ARG A 67 -8.53 -14.96 1.15
CA ARG A 67 -8.62 -14.42 -0.23
C ARG A 67 -9.58 -13.24 -0.33
N GLU A 68 -10.75 -13.31 0.31
CA GLU A 68 -11.73 -12.21 0.27
C GLU A 68 -11.17 -10.94 0.91
N GLU A 69 -10.54 -11.08 2.09
CA GLU A 69 -9.91 -9.98 2.79
C GLU A 69 -8.76 -9.35 1.98
N ALA A 70 -7.91 -10.19 1.37
CA ALA A 70 -6.83 -9.73 0.50
C ALA A 70 -7.36 -9.01 -0.75
N THR A 71 -8.49 -9.49 -1.31
CA THR A 71 -9.16 -8.89 -2.47
C THR A 71 -9.70 -7.51 -2.13
N GLU A 72 -10.41 -7.38 -1.01
CA GLU A 72 -10.97 -6.10 -0.57
C GLU A 72 -9.86 -5.11 -0.21
N LEU A 73 -8.81 -5.55 0.50
CA LEU A 73 -7.64 -4.73 0.79
C LEU A 73 -7.00 -4.18 -0.50
N ARG A 74 -6.83 -5.04 -1.50
CA ARG A 74 -6.28 -4.66 -2.82
C ARG A 74 -7.17 -3.63 -3.52
N ARG A 75 -8.47 -3.90 -3.58
CA ARG A 75 -9.46 -3.04 -4.23
C ARG A 75 -9.45 -1.64 -3.63
N VAL A 76 -9.52 -1.55 -2.30
CA VAL A 76 -9.48 -0.27 -1.58
C VAL A 76 -8.17 0.46 -1.82
N ALA A 77 -7.04 -0.25 -1.86
CA ALA A 77 -5.75 0.36 -2.15
C ALA A 77 -5.70 0.96 -3.57
N TYR A 78 -6.16 0.24 -4.60
CA TYR A 78 -6.18 0.77 -5.97
C TYR A 78 -7.13 1.97 -6.13
N LEU A 79 -8.32 1.93 -5.54
CA LEU A 79 -9.24 3.06 -5.58
C LEU A 79 -8.64 4.30 -4.89
N ASN A 80 -8.02 4.12 -3.73
CA ASN A 80 -7.39 5.23 -3.03
C ASN A 80 -6.12 5.73 -3.74
N GLN A 81 -5.36 4.86 -4.39
CA GLN A 81 -4.24 5.25 -5.25
C GLN A 81 -4.74 6.09 -6.44
N ALA A 82 -5.81 5.65 -7.10
CA ALA A 82 -6.45 6.38 -8.18
C ALA A 82 -6.93 7.77 -7.71
N ALA A 83 -7.54 7.86 -6.53
CA ALA A 83 -7.93 9.14 -5.94
C ALA A 83 -6.72 10.06 -5.69
N CYS A 84 -5.61 9.53 -5.17
CA CYS A 84 -4.37 10.30 -5.00
C CYS A 84 -3.82 10.81 -6.35
N LEU A 85 -3.79 9.95 -7.37
CA LEU A 85 -3.27 10.30 -8.69
C LEU A 85 -4.16 11.29 -9.44
N LEU A 86 -5.48 11.20 -9.25
CA LEU A 86 -6.43 12.20 -9.73
C LEU A 86 -6.13 13.58 -9.15
N GLN A 87 -5.91 13.67 -7.83
CA GLN A 87 -5.54 14.92 -7.16
C GLN A 87 -4.17 15.47 -7.63
N LEU A 88 -3.28 14.62 -8.13
CA LEU A 88 -1.98 15.00 -8.67
C LEU A 88 -1.99 15.31 -10.18
N GLY A 89 -3.13 15.15 -10.86
CA GLY A 89 -3.25 15.37 -12.31
C GLY A 89 -2.69 14.23 -13.17
N GLU A 90 -2.41 13.05 -12.60
CA GLU A 90 -1.83 11.90 -13.32
C GLU A 90 -2.89 11.01 -13.97
N ALA A 91 -3.74 11.60 -14.82
CA ALA A 91 -4.93 10.94 -15.40
C ALA A 91 -4.65 9.67 -16.21
N ALA A 92 -3.46 9.52 -16.80
CA ALA A 92 -3.08 8.32 -17.55
C ALA A 92 -3.05 7.07 -16.64
N LYS A 93 -2.42 7.17 -15.46
CA LYS A 93 -2.29 6.07 -14.51
C LYS A 93 -3.61 5.75 -13.81
N VAL A 94 -4.52 6.72 -13.71
CA VAL A 94 -5.84 6.52 -13.11
C VAL A 94 -6.66 5.51 -13.90
N LYS A 95 -6.66 5.60 -15.23
CA LYS A 95 -7.41 4.66 -16.10
C LYS A 95 -6.97 3.21 -15.89
N GLU A 96 -5.67 3.00 -15.72
CA GLU A 96 -5.11 1.67 -15.47
C GLU A 96 -5.56 1.10 -14.12
N LEU A 97 -5.63 1.94 -13.08
CA LEU A 97 -6.01 1.51 -11.74
C LEU A 97 -7.52 1.27 -11.59
N CYS A 98 -8.37 2.05 -12.28
CA CYS A 98 -9.82 1.85 -12.25
C CYS A 98 -10.28 0.56 -12.95
N GLY A 99 -9.43 -0.03 -13.80
CA GLY A 99 -9.69 -1.32 -14.45
C GLY A 99 -9.14 -2.54 -13.71
N LYS A 100 -8.51 -2.36 -12.54
CA LYS A 100 -7.94 -3.43 -11.71
C LYS A 100 -8.87 -3.83 -10.57
#